data_AF-A0A317VDT2-F1
#
_entry.id   AF-A0A317VDT2-F1
#
_cell.length_a   1.000
_cell.length_b   1.000
_cell.length_c   1.000
_cell.angle_alpha   90.00
_cell.angle_beta   90.00
_cell.angle_gamma   90.00
#
_symmetry.space_group_name_H-M   'P 1'
#
loop_
_entity.id
_entity.type
_entity.pdbx_description
1 polymer ?
#
loop_
_entity_poly.entity_id
_entity_poly.type
_entity_poly.pdbx_seq_one_letter_code
_entity_poly.pdbx_strand_id
1 'polypeptide(L)'
;MDEYVGLPRDHPESYHSFMYKHFFSHVDIPPQNINILDGNAPDLAAECASFEARIARYGGIELFLGGVGPDGHIAFNEPGSSLTSRTRVKTLAYDTILANSRFFGNNMDQVPRRSLTVGIQTIMDAREVVIVATGAHKALAVEKGLEGGVNHMWTLSALQLHPYALIVCDRDATLELKVKTVRYFESIEQSGTDARTQGPPLVYRPRTYVPAPVGIGKFNQPQTLPQIVPQKAPKDLRINTEFNPSMEDDELTPDSMSSRMVDSAIDGLDSTLKGDLFFDHMGSRVVSH
;
A
#
# COMPACT_ATOMS: atom_id res chain seq x y z
N MET A 1 -4.80 -3.59 2.44
CA MET A 1 -3.81 -4.62 2.08
C MET A 1 -3.45 -5.51 3.25
N ASP A 2 -3.61 -4.97 4.44
CA ASP A 2 -3.10 -5.49 5.69
C ASP A 2 -4.02 -5.05 6.83
N GLU A 3 -3.80 -5.62 8.02
CA GLU A 3 -4.37 -5.17 9.29
C GLU A 3 -3.43 -5.59 10.43
N TYR A 4 -3.38 -4.82 11.51
CA TYR A 4 -2.61 -5.18 12.70
C TYR A 4 -3.22 -6.37 13.44
N VAL A 5 -2.38 -7.27 13.94
CA VAL A 5 -2.82 -8.40 14.76
C VAL A 5 -2.97 -7.96 16.21
N GLY A 6 -4.14 -8.24 16.80
CA GLY A 6 -4.42 -7.97 18.21
C GLY A 6 -4.75 -6.51 18.55
N LEU A 7 -4.95 -5.66 17.53
CA LEU A 7 -5.42 -4.29 17.72
C LEU A 7 -6.96 -4.26 17.60
N PRO A 8 -7.70 -3.67 18.56
CA PRO A 8 -9.15 -3.58 18.46
C PRO A 8 -9.60 -2.94 17.14
N ARG A 9 -10.66 -3.49 16.54
CA ARG A 9 -11.17 -3.06 15.22
C ARG A 9 -11.66 -1.60 15.21
N ASP A 10 -12.11 -1.12 16.36
CA ASP A 10 -12.57 0.24 16.60
C ASP A 10 -11.44 1.19 17.07
N HIS A 11 -10.22 0.67 17.26
CA HIS A 11 -9.07 1.50 17.59
C HIS A 11 -8.84 2.55 16.50
N PRO A 12 -8.54 3.82 16.82
CA PRO A 12 -8.39 4.89 15.83
C PRO A 12 -7.29 4.61 14.80
N GLU A 13 -6.22 3.94 15.24
CA GLU A 13 -5.08 3.56 14.39
C GLU A 13 -5.20 2.18 13.74
N SER A 14 -6.35 1.49 13.85
CA SER A 14 -6.59 0.28 13.05
C SER A 14 -6.79 0.65 11.58
N TYR A 15 -6.39 -0.23 10.66
CA TYR A 15 -6.63 0.03 9.24
C TYR A 15 -8.10 -0.06 8.87
N HIS A 16 -8.88 -0.81 9.64
CA HIS A 16 -10.33 -0.75 9.59
C HIS A 16 -10.86 0.67 9.86
N SER A 17 -10.53 1.28 11.00
CA SER A 17 -10.96 2.65 11.34
C SER A 17 -10.42 3.67 10.34
N PHE A 18 -9.16 3.52 9.91
CA PHE A 18 -8.56 4.38 8.89
C PHE A 18 -9.37 4.39 7.59
N MET A 19 -9.68 3.23 7.04
CA MET A 19 -10.40 3.13 5.77
C MET A 19 -11.83 3.67 5.87
N TYR A 20 -12.51 3.47 7.00
CA TYR A 20 -13.83 4.05 7.22
C TYR A 20 -13.78 5.57 7.39
N LYS A 21 -12.81 6.10 8.12
CA LYS A 21 -12.66 7.54 8.36
C LYS A 21 -12.31 8.30 7.07
N HIS A 22 -11.43 7.76 6.25
CA HIS A 22 -10.85 8.48 5.11
C HIS A 22 -11.48 8.15 3.76
N PHE A 23 -12.22 7.03 3.63
CA PHE A 23 -12.75 6.64 2.33
C PHE A 23 -14.17 6.06 2.37
N PHE A 24 -14.39 4.93 3.04
CA PHE A 24 -15.65 4.18 2.89
C PHE A 24 -16.90 4.93 3.38
N SER A 25 -16.76 5.88 4.31
CA SER A 25 -17.89 6.69 4.79
C SER A 25 -18.27 7.84 3.85
N HIS A 26 -17.47 8.11 2.82
CA HIS A 26 -17.63 9.25 1.91
C HIS A 26 -18.05 8.84 0.50
N VAL A 27 -18.35 7.55 0.28
CA VAL A 27 -18.68 6.99 -1.04
C VAL A 27 -19.81 5.96 -0.93
N ASP A 28 -20.52 5.73 -2.04
CA ASP A 28 -21.69 4.82 -2.11
C ASP A 28 -21.30 3.33 -2.21
N ILE A 29 -20.38 2.86 -1.36
CA ILE A 29 -19.96 1.46 -1.32
C ILE A 29 -20.84 0.65 -0.36
N PRO A 30 -21.50 -0.44 -0.81
CA PRO A 30 -22.23 -1.31 0.10
C PRO A 30 -21.29 -1.99 1.10
N PRO A 31 -21.55 -1.97 2.42
CA PRO A 31 -20.64 -2.52 3.42
C PRO A 31 -20.29 -3.99 3.23
N GLN A 32 -21.21 -4.79 2.69
CA GLN A 32 -20.97 -6.21 2.39
C GLN A 32 -19.92 -6.45 1.29
N ASN A 33 -19.59 -5.42 0.50
CA ASN A 33 -18.56 -5.50 -0.54
C ASN A 33 -17.16 -5.14 0.01
N ILE A 34 -17.06 -4.63 1.24
CA ILE A 34 -15.80 -4.27 1.88
C ILE A 34 -15.17 -5.52 2.48
N ASN A 35 -13.92 -5.79 2.09
CA ASN A 35 -13.15 -6.92 2.58
C ASN A 35 -11.82 -6.42 3.16
N ILE A 36 -11.68 -6.50 4.48
CA ILE A 36 -10.45 -6.22 5.23
C ILE A 36 -10.07 -7.49 6.00
N LEU A 37 -8.77 -7.76 6.15
CA LEU A 37 -8.26 -8.87 6.94
C LEU A 37 -8.64 -8.70 8.41
N ASP A 38 -9.12 -9.77 9.06
CA ASP A 38 -9.42 -9.73 10.50
C ASP A 38 -8.18 -10.09 11.34
N GLY A 39 -7.47 -9.06 11.80
CA GLY A 39 -6.30 -9.20 12.68
C GLY A 39 -6.61 -9.75 14.08
N ASN A 40 -7.89 -9.89 14.45
CA ASN A 40 -8.33 -10.46 15.73
C ASN A 40 -8.99 -11.83 15.58
N ALA A 41 -8.92 -12.44 14.39
CA ALA A 41 -9.43 -13.78 14.16
C ALA A 41 -8.76 -14.81 15.09
N PRO A 42 -9.52 -15.81 15.61
CA PRO A 42 -8.97 -16.82 16.50
C PRO A 42 -7.90 -17.70 15.82
N ASP A 43 -8.05 -17.92 14.51
CA ASP A 43 -7.06 -18.58 13.66
C ASP A 43 -6.67 -17.64 12.50
N LEU A 44 -5.52 -17.00 12.67
CA LEU A 44 -4.97 -16.04 11.70
C LEU A 44 -4.57 -16.71 10.37
N ALA A 45 -4.15 -17.98 10.40
CA ALA A 45 -3.77 -18.70 9.19
C ALA A 45 -5.03 -19.05 8.38
N ALA A 46 -6.10 -19.46 9.05
CA ALA A 46 -7.40 -19.68 8.42
C ALA A 46 -7.97 -18.38 7.83
N GLU A 47 -7.84 -17.23 8.51
CA GLU A 47 -8.27 -15.93 7.97
C GLU A 47 -7.49 -15.57 6.69
N CYS A 48 -6.17 -15.77 6.67
CA CYS A 48 -5.35 -15.53 5.48
C CYS A 48 -5.80 -16.41 4.30
N ALA A 49 -6.03 -17.70 4.54
CA ALA A 49 -6.49 -18.63 3.51
C ALA A 49 -7.91 -18.28 3.03
N SER A 50 -8.80 -17.87 3.93
CA SER A 50 -10.16 -17.40 3.63
C SER A 50 -10.14 -16.12 2.79
N PHE A 51 -9.24 -15.18 3.08
CA PHE A 51 -9.07 -13.94 2.32
C PHE A 51 -8.65 -14.23 0.87
N GLU A 52 -7.69 -15.13 0.67
CA GLU A 52 -7.27 -15.59 -0.65
C GLU A 52 -8.40 -16.29 -1.41
N ALA A 53 -9.15 -17.16 -0.73
CA ALA A 53 -10.30 -17.84 -1.32
C ALA A 53 -11.41 -16.85 -1.73
N ARG A 54 -11.63 -15.79 -0.95
CA ARG A 54 -12.57 -14.71 -1.30
C ARG A 54 -12.12 -13.98 -2.57
N ILE A 55 -10.85 -13.59 -2.67
CA ILE A 55 -10.30 -12.97 -3.89
C ILE A 55 -10.53 -13.87 -5.11
N ALA A 56 -10.16 -15.15 -4.99
CA ALA A 56 -10.33 -16.12 -6.08
C ALA A 56 -11.80 -16.31 -6.48
N ARG A 57 -12.73 -16.31 -5.51
CA ARG A 57 -14.18 -16.44 -5.75
C ARG A 57 -14.74 -15.30 -6.61
N TYR A 58 -14.18 -14.09 -6.50
CA TYR A 58 -14.55 -12.95 -7.33
C TYR A 58 -13.82 -12.90 -8.68
N GLY A 59 -12.96 -13.89 -8.98
CA GLY A 59 -12.19 -13.93 -10.22
C GLY A 59 -10.93 -13.07 -10.19
N GLY A 60 -10.37 -12.82 -9.00
CA GLY A 60 -9.16 -12.02 -8.82
C GLY A 60 -9.44 -10.52 -8.64
N ILE A 61 -8.35 -9.74 -8.56
CA ILE A 61 -8.39 -8.29 -8.39
C ILE A 61 -8.22 -7.63 -9.77
N GLU A 62 -9.14 -6.75 -10.14
CA GLU A 62 -9.05 -6.02 -11.41
C GLU A 62 -7.92 -4.98 -11.36
N LEU A 63 -7.94 -4.13 -10.33
CA LEU A 63 -6.96 -3.08 -10.12
C LEU A 63 -6.49 -3.12 -8.67
N PHE A 64 -5.18 -3.24 -8.48
CA PHE A 64 -4.55 -3.16 -7.17
C PHE A 64 -3.81 -1.83 -7.03
N LEU A 65 -4.37 -0.93 -6.23
CA LEU A 65 -3.76 0.37 -5.92
C LEU A 65 -2.97 0.27 -4.62
N GLY A 66 -1.70 0.66 -4.64
CA GLY A 66 -0.82 0.66 -3.47
C GLY A 66 0.14 1.83 -3.38
N GLY A 67 0.81 1.89 -2.24
CA GLY A 67 1.99 2.73 -2.04
C GLY A 67 3.25 1.89 -1.92
N VAL A 68 4.40 2.56 -1.87
CA VAL A 68 5.70 1.94 -1.59
C VAL A 68 6.33 2.54 -0.34
N GLY A 69 6.97 1.71 0.48
CA GLY A 69 7.82 2.12 1.61
C GLY A 69 9.16 2.74 1.18
N PRO A 70 9.86 3.49 2.06
CA PRO A 70 11.20 4.02 1.75
C PRO A 70 12.26 2.91 1.53
N ASP A 71 12.02 1.71 2.06
CA ASP A 71 12.79 0.48 1.87
C ASP A 71 12.29 -0.38 0.68
N GLY A 72 11.34 0.14 -0.11
CA GLY A 72 10.76 -0.56 -1.24
C GLY A 72 9.70 -1.61 -0.92
N HIS A 73 9.20 -1.69 0.31
CA HIS A 73 8.10 -2.62 0.61
C HIS A 73 6.78 -2.20 -0.07
N ILE A 74 6.00 -3.19 -0.52
CA ILE A 74 4.57 -3.00 -0.87
C ILE A 74 3.75 -3.76 0.16
N ALA A 75 2.72 -3.13 0.74
CA ALA A 75 2.02 -3.64 1.92
C ALA A 75 3.04 -3.91 3.06
N PHE A 76 2.82 -4.85 3.96
CA PHE A 76 3.86 -5.30 4.92
C PHE A 76 4.81 -6.36 4.33
N ASN A 77 5.07 -6.38 3.03
CA ASN A 77 6.09 -7.23 2.43
C ASN A 77 7.47 -6.60 2.54
N GLU A 78 7.99 -6.59 3.77
CA GLU A 78 9.29 -6.05 4.15
C GLU A 78 10.46 -6.72 3.41
N PRO A 79 11.64 -6.08 3.35
CA PRO A 79 12.85 -6.65 2.78
C PRO A 79 13.12 -8.10 3.24
N GLY A 80 13.43 -8.96 2.28
CA GLY A 80 13.61 -10.40 2.47
C GLY A 80 12.33 -11.23 2.31
N SER A 81 11.17 -10.60 2.12
CA SER A 81 9.91 -11.31 1.83
C SER A 81 10.01 -12.05 0.49
N SER A 82 9.51 -13.29 0.45
CA SER A 82 9.45 -14.05 -0.81
C SER A 82 8.65 -13.31 -1.86
N LEU A 83 9.19 -13.21 -3.08
CA LEU A 83 8.51 -12.60 -4.23
C LEU A 83 7.30 -13.41 -4.69
N THR A 84 7.18 -14.68 -4.29
CA THR A 84 6.02 -15.53 -4.55
C THR A 84 5.15 -15.73 -3.29
N SER A 85 5.27 -14.85 -2.30
CA SER A 85 4.52 -14.95 -1.05
C SER A 85 3.01 -14.78 -1.26
N ARG A 86 2.22 -15.49 -0.44
CA ARG A 86 0.76 -15.30 -0.29
C ARG A 86 0.42 -14.51 0.95
N THR A 87 -0.87 -14.24 1.12
CA THR A 87 -1.43 -13.64 2.34
C THR A 87 -1.00 -14.43 3.57
N ARG A 88 -0.42 -13.74 4.56
CA ARG A 88 0.19 -14.38 5.72
C ARG A 88 0.26 -13.44 6.92
N VAL A 89 0.52 -14.04 8.08
CA VAL A 89 0.99 -13.31 9.25
C VAL A 89 2.44 -12.89 9.01
N LYS A 90 2.74 -11.62 9.29
CA LYS A 90 4.08 -11.05 9.20
C LYS A 90 4.44 -10.36 10.51
N THR A 91 5.64 -10.65 11.02
CA THR A 91 6.23 -9.89 12.12
C THR A 91 6.81 -8.60 11.54
N LEU A 92 6.48 -7.47 12.17
CA LEU A 92 6.98 -6.17 11.75
C LEU A 92 8.46 -6.02 12.15
N ALA A 93 9.26 -5.47 11.24
CA ALA A 93 10.64 -5.07 11.49
C ALA A 93 10.72 -3.89 12.45
N TYR A 94 11.91 -3.72 13.04
CA TYR A 94 12.18 -2.63 13.98
C TYR A 94 11.91 -1.25 13.36
N ASP A 95 12.35 -1.02 12.12
CA ASP A 95 12.18 0.26 11.42
C ASP A 95 10.69 0.58 11.20
N THR A 96 9.89 -0.44 10.89
CA THR A 96 8.42 -0.33 10.75
C THR A 96 7.77 0.03 12.10
N ILE A 97 8.20 -0.61 13.19
CA ILE A 97 7.73 -0.30 14.54
C ILE A 97 8.10 1.14 14.92
N LEU A 98 9.33 1.55 14.66
CA LEU A 98 9.81 2.89 14.94
C LEU A 98 9.01 3.95 14.15
N ALA A 99 8.84 3.74 12.84
CA ALA A 99 8.08 4.65 11.98
C ALA A 99 6.60 4.75 12.38
N ASN A 100 6.02 3.65 12.88
CA ASN A 100 4.61 3.62 13.27
C ASN A 100 4.38 4.10 14.71
N SER A 101 5.40 4.12 15.57
CA SER A 101 5.29 4.55 16.97
C SER A 101 4.68 5.94 17.13
N ARG A 102 4.88 6.84 16.16
CA ARG A 102 4.26 8.18 16.13
C ARG A 102 2.74 8.17 16.20
N PHE A 103 2.08 7.14 15.68
CA PHE A 103 0.64 6.97 15.75
C PHE A 103 0.18 6.43 17.11
N PHE A 104 1.09 5.81 17.87
CA PHE A 104 0.84 5.23 19.19
C PHE A 104 1.48 6.08 20.30
N GLY A 105 1.40 7.41 20.16
CA GLY A 105 1.90 8.36 21.15
C GLY A 105 3.42 8.35 21.31
N ASN A 106 4.17 8.06 20.24
CA ASN A 106 5.61 7.84 20.25
C ASN A 106 6.08 6.73 21.19
N ASN A 107 5.21 5.76 21.48
CA ASN A 107 5.52 4.61 22.33
C ASN A 107 5.59 3.32 21.50
N MET A 108 6.80 2.80 21.35
CA MET A 108 7.07 1.57 20.59
C MET A 108 6.39 0.33 21.18
N ASP A 109 6.15 0.28 22.50
CA ASP A 109 5.54 -0.87 23.16
C ASP A 109 4.04 -1.00 22.86
N GLN A 110 3.41 0.09 22.42
CA GLN A 110 2.01 0.10 22.01
C GLN A 110 1.81 -0.32 20.55
N VAL A 111 2.87 -0.37 19.75
CA VAL A 111 2.79 -0.76 18.34
C VAL A 111 2.61 -2.28 18.24
N PRO A 112 1.58 -2.77 17.54
CA PRO A 112 1.41 -4.20 17.31
C PRO A 112 2.64 -4.80 16.62
N ARG A 113 3.16 -5.91 17.15
CA ARG A 113 4.39 -6.55 16.61
C ARG A 113 4.15 -7.43 15.38
N ARG A 114 2.89 -7.70 15.05
CA ARG A 114 2.49 -8.57 13.95
C ARG A 114 1.36 -7.91 13.16
N SER A 115 1.30 -8.23 11.88
CA SER A 115 0.23 -7.86 10.97
C SER A 115 -0.20 -9.05 10.13
N LEU A 116 -1.42 -9.00 9.61
CA LEU A 116 -1.83 -9.78 8.45
C LEU A 116 -1.55 -8.93 7.23
N THR A 117 -1.02 -9.51 6.16
CA THR A 117 -0.75 -8.79 4.92
C THR A 117 -0.90 -9.69 3.72
N VAL A 118 -1.41 -9.14 2.62
CA VAL A 118 -1.37 -9.81 1.32
C VAL A 118 0.07 -10.02 0.87
N GLY A 119 0.34 -11.15 0.20
CA GLY A 119 1.67 -11.44 -0.30
C GLY A 119 1.99 -10.76 -1.63
N ILE A 120 3.27 -10.77 -2.02
CA ILE A 120 3.68 -10.21 -3.32
C ILE A 120 2.98 -10.95 -4.48
N GLN A 121 2.85 -12.27 -4.42
CA GLN A 121 2.12 -13.00 -5.46
C GLN A 121 0.64 -12.63 -5.48
N THR A 122 0.02 -12.37 -4.33
CA THR A 122 -1.37 -11.94 -4.25
C THR A 122 -1.58 -10.59 -4.97
N ILE A 123 -0.59 -9.70 -4.89
CA ILE A 123 -0.58 -8.41 -5.60
C ILE A 123 -0.35 -8.65 -7.10
N MET A 124 0.62 -9.49 -7.45
CA MET A 124 1.00 -9.81 -8.83
C MET A 124 -0.06 -10.62 -9.59
N ASP A 125 -1.02 -11.22 -8.89
CA ASP A 125 -2.18 -11.90 -9.47
C ASP A 125 -3.30 -10.92 -9.88
N ALA A 126 -3.20 -9.65 -9.50
CA ALA A 126 -4.10 -8.61 -9.99
C ALA A 126 -3.92 -8.41 -11.50
N ARG A 127 -4.93 -7.90 -12.19
CA ARG A 127 -4.79 -7.65 -13.64
C ARG A 127 -3.97 -6.41 -13.92
N GLU A 128 -4.18 -5.36 -13.12
CA GLU A 128 -3.43 -4.12 -13.16
C GLU A 128 -2.94 -3.78 -11.75
N VAL A 129 -1.70 -3.29 -11.65
CA VAL A 129 -1.11 -2.84 -10.39
C VAL A 129 -0.66 -1.40 -10.55
N VAL A 130 -1.13 -0.51 -9.68
CA VAL A 130 -0.74 0.90 -9.64
C VAL A 130 -0.07 1.17 -8.31
N ILE A 131 1.17 1.63 -8.33
CA ILE A 131 1.89 2.10 -7.14
C ILE A 131 2.06 3.61 -7.19
N VAL A 132 1.73 4.28 -6.09
CA VAL A 132 1.94 5.71 -5.90
C VAL A 132 3.15 5.93 -4.99
N ALA A 133 4.09 6.77 -5.43
CA ALA A 133 5.30 7.12 -4.69
C ALA A 133 5.52 8.64 -4.71
N THR A 134 5.41 9.29 -3.55
CA THR A 134 5.54 10.75 -3.43
C THR A 134 6.58 11.12 -2.38
N GLY A 135 7.40 12.13 -2.68
CA GLY A 135 8.40 12.71 -1.80
C GLY A 135 9.80 12.10 -1.95
N ALA A 136 10.81 12.92 -1.64
CA ALA A 136 12.24 12.57 -1.80
C ALA A 136 12.67 11.31 -1.03
N HIS A 137 12.03 11.07 0.12
CA HIS A 137 12.29 9.90 0.96
C HIS A 137 11.88 8.56 0.31
N LYS A 138 11.21 8.58 -0.85
CA LYS A 138 10.90 7.40 -1.68
C LYS A 138 11.85 7.22 -2.86
N ALA A 139 12.72 8.19 -3.16
CA ALA A 139 13.52 8.19 -4.37
C ALA A 139 14.41 6.95 -4.52
N LEU A 140 15.04 6.51 -3.42
CA LEU A 140 15.86 5.29 -3.41
C LEU A 140 15.03 4.03 -3.71
N ALA A 141 13.83 3.92 -3.13
CA ALA A 141 12.94 2.79 -3.37
C ALA A 141 12.52 2.72 -4.84
N VAL A 142 12.18 3.87 -5.45
CA VAL A 142 11.82 3.98 -6.86
C VAL A 142 13.02 3.60 -7.74
N GLU A 143 14.22 4.11 -7.47
CA GLU A 143 15.43 3.72 -8.22
C GLU A 143 15.69 2.22 -8.16
N LYS A 144 15.65 1.62 -6.96
CA LYS A 144 15.87 0.19 -6.78
C LYS A 144 14.77 -0.67 -7.42
N GLY A 145 13.53 -0.18 -7.43
CA GLY A 145 12.39 -0.85 -8.03
C GLY A 145 12.37 -0.80 -9.56
N LEU A 146 12.88 0.28 -10.18
CA LEU A 146 12.84 0.50 -11.64
C LEU A 146 14.16 0.18 -12.34
N GLU A 147 15.29 0.67 -11.82
CA GLU A 147 16.60 0.53 -12.45
C GLU A 147 17.41 -0.64 -11.90
N GLY A 148 17.09 -1.08 -10.67
CA GLY A 148 17.66 -2.28 -10.07
C GLY A 148 17.16 -3.57 -10.71
N GLY A 149 17.87 -4.67 -10.47
CA GLY A 149 17.37 -6.00 -10.81
C GLY A 149 16.32 -6.50 -9.80
N VAL A 150 15.48 -7.45 -10.23
CA VAL A 150 14.50 -8.11 -9.36
C VAL A 150 15.18 -8.69 -8.11
N ASN A 151 14.76 -8.24 -6.93
CA ASN A 151 15.40 -8.55 -5.67
C ASN A 151 14.39 -8.53 -4.50
N HIS A 152 14.38 -9.58 -3.68
CA HIS A 152 13.51 -9.67 -2.50
C HIS A 152 13.81 -8.65 -1.39
N MET A 153 14.95 -7.95 -1.44
CA MET A 153 15.26 -6.83 -0.55
C MET A 153 14.50 -5.55 -0.92
N TRP A 154 14.04 -5.45 -2.17
CA TRP A 154 13.26 -4.32 -2.69
C TRP A 154 12.02 -4.88 -3.36
N THR A 155 11.00 -5.22 -2.59
CA THR A 155 9.86 -5.99 -3.10
C THR A 155 9.07 -5.26 -4.19
N LEU A 156 9.17 -3.93 -4.28
CA LEU A 156 8.74 -3.13 -5.43
C LEU A 156 9.28 -3.66 -6.78
N SER A 157 10.51 -4.15 -6.81
CA SER A 157 11.15 -4.68 -8.03
C SER A 157 10.41 -5.89 -8.62
N ALA A 158 9.53 -6.56 -7.85
CA ALA A 158 8.66 -7.61 -8.36
C ALA A 158 7.76 -7.13 -9.52
N LEU A 159 7.38 -5.85 -9.53
CA LEU A 159 6.51 -5.28 -10.56
C LEU A 159 7.14 -5.29 -11.96
N GLN A 160 8.46 -5.42 -12.06
CA GLN A 160 9.14 -5.62 -13.35
C GLN A 160 8.67 -6.89 -14.07
N LEU A 161 8.11 -7.86 -13.33
CA LEU A 161 7.57 -9.11 -13.85
C LEU A 161 6.06 -9.03 -14.15
N HIS A 162 5.40 -7.92 -13.79
CA HIS A 162 3.96 -7.78 -13.92
C HIS A 162 3.61 -7.28 -15.33
N PRO A 163 2.64 -7.89 -16.03
CA PRO A 163 2.31 -7.51 -17.40
C PRO A 163 1.70 -6.10 -17.53
N TYR A 164 1.07 -5.59 -16.47
CA TYR A 164 0.40 -4.28 -16.46
C TYR A 164 0.66 -3.54 -15.13
N ALA A 165 1.90 -3.12 -14.91
CA ALA A 165 2.26 -2.27 -13.78
C ALA A 165 2.35 -0.79 -14.19
N LEU A 166 1.91 0.09 -13.30
CA LEU A 166 2.07 1.54 -13.41
C LEU A 166 2.65 2.06 -12.09
N ILE A 167 3.66 2.92 -12.19
CA ILE A 167 4.21 3.64 -11.03
C ILE A 167 3.98 5.13 -11.27
N VAL A 168 3.17 5.73 -10.41
CA VAL A 168 2.87 7.16 -10.42
C VAL A 168 3.76 7.81 -9.37
N CYS A 169 4.60 8.75 -9.81
CA CYS A 169 5.53 9.44 -8.91
C CYS A 169 5.48 10.96 -9.09
N ASP A 170 5.74 11.68 -8.00
CA ASP A 170 6.06 13.10 -8.08
C ASP A 170 7.53 13.32 -8.45
N ARG A 171 7.92 14.57 -8.67
CA ARG A 171 9.30 14.91 -9.05
C ARG A 171 10.32 14.49 -7.98
N ASP A 172 9.98 14.68 -6.71
CA ASP A 172 10.90 14.41 -5.62
C ASP A 172 11.21 12.91 -5.48
N ALA A 173 10.23 12.03 -5.74
CA ALA A 173 10.45 10.59 -5.78
C ALA A 173 11.33 10.13 -6.97
N THR A 174 11.73 11.02 -7.88
CA THR A 174 12.62 10.70 -9.02
C THR A 174 14.07 11.13 -8.82
N LEU A 175 14.43 11.72 -7.67
CA LEU A 175 15.75 12.35 -7.46
C LEU A 175 16.94 11.39 -7.61
N GLU A 176 16.76 10.11 -7.29
CA GLU A 176 17.80 9.06 -7.42
C GLU A 176 17.77 8.38 -8.80
N LEU A 177 16.78 8.65 -9.64
CA LEU A 177 16.71 8.08 -10.99
C LEU A 177 17.73 8.75 -11.91
N LYS A 178 18.23 7.99 -12.90
CA LYS A 178 19.03 8.58 -13.95
C LYS A 178 18.17 9.54 -14.78
N VAL A 179 18.73 10.69 -15.13
CA VAL A 179 18.08 11.68 -16.01
C VAL A 179 17.55 11.05 -17.31
N LYS A 180 18.27 10.07 -17.86
CA LYS A 180 17.85 9.34 -19.08
C LYS A 180 16.58 8.53 -18.84
N THR A 181 16.42 7.91 -17.68
CA THR A 181 15.24 7.11 -17.30
C THR A 181 14.01 8.00 -17.21
N VAL A 182 14.12 9.13 -16.51
CA VAL A 182 13.01 10.10 -16.37
C VAL A 182 12.58 10.60 -17.76
N ARG A 183 13.52 11.08 -18.57
CA ARG A 183 13.23 11.58 -19.92
C ARG A 183 12.62 10.51 -20.83
N TYR A 184 13.03 9.25 -20.68
CA TYR A 184 12.47 8.14 -21.44
C TYR A 184 10.97 7.98 -21.16
N PHE A 185 10.58 7.87 -19.88
CA PHE A 185 9.17 7.70 -19.53
C PHE A 185 8.33 8.94 -19.83
N GLU A 186 8.85 10.15 -19.61
CA GLU A 186 8.17 11.38 -20.03
C GLU A 186 7.87 11.40 -21.53
N SER A 187 8.83 10.95 -22.35
CA SER A 187 8.66 10.92 -23.81
C SER A 187 7.60 9.91 -24.27
N ILE A 188 7.46 8.78 -23.55
CA ILE A 188 6.43 7.77 -23.83
C ILE A 188 5.05 8.33 -23.56
N GLU A 189 4.85 8.94 -22.40
CA GLU A 189 3.56 9.52 -22.01
C GLU A 189 3.15 10.68 -22.93
N GLN A 190 4.10 11.54 -23.32
CA GLN A 190 3.84 12.63 -24.26
C GLN A 190 3.47 12.13 -25.67
N SER A 191 4.06 11.01 -26.09
CA SER A 191 3.78 10.44 -27.41
C SER A 191 2.40 9.77 -27.48
N GLY A 192 1.71 9.60 -26.35
CA GLY A 192 0.42 8.89 -26.27
C GLY A 192 0.50 7.40 -26.64
N THR A 193 1.71 6.91 -26.93
CA THR A 193 2.02 5.50 -27.12
C THR A 193 2.13 4.85 -25.75
N ASP A 194 1.00 4.67 -25.09
CA ASP A 194 0.95 3.83 -23.91
C ASP A 194 1.44 2.44 -24.32
N ALA A 195 2.54 1.97 -23.72
CA ALA A 195 3.06 0.63 -23.96
C ALA A 195 2.05 -0.46 -23.55
N ARG A 196 1.08 -0.13 -22.68
CA ARG A 196 -0.08 -0.97 -22.31
C ARG A 196 -1.16 -0.97 -23.41
N THR A 197 -1.24 0.15 -24.13
CA THR A 197 -2.07 0.52 -25.28
C THR A 197 -2.00 -0.39 -26.49
N GLN A 198 -0.92 -0.23 -27.27
CA GLN A 198 -0.80 -0.62 -28.70
C GLN A 198 -2.10 -0.39 -29.52
N GLY A 199 -2.98 0.50 -29.06
CA GLY A 199 -4.39 0.57 -29.43
C GLY A 199 -5.03 1.85 -28.91
N PRO A 200 -6.22 2.21 -29.42
CA PRO A 200 -6.89 3.47 -29.07
C PRO A 200 -7.18 3.58 -27.56
N PRO A 201 -7.32 4.81 -27.03
CA PRO A 201 -7.36 5.13 -25.60
C PRO A 201 -8.28 4.20 -24.79
N LEU A 202 -7.79 3.80 -23.60
CA LEU A 202 -8.36 2.87 -22.62
C LEU A 202 -9.86 2.55 -22.81
N VAL A 203 -10.15 1.65 -23.74
CA VAL A 203 -11.45 0.96 -23.79
C VAL A 203 -11.31 -0.27 -22.92
N TYR A 204 -11.95 -0.25 -21.74
CA TYR A 204 -12.06 -1.39 -20.83
C TYR A 204 -12.37 -2.68 -21.61
N ARG A 205 -11.44 -3.64 -21.57
CA ARG A 205 -11.64 -4.99 -22.14
C ARG A 205 -11.64 -6.00 -20.99
N PRO A 206 -12.80 -6.56 -20.59
CA PRO A 206 -12.83 -7.60 -19.58
C PRO A 206 -12.14 -8.84 -20.14
N ARG A 207 -10.91 -9.14 -19.69
CA ARG A 207 -10.29 -10.45 -19.91
C ARG A 207 -10.85 -11.43 -18.88
N THR A 208 -11.11 -12.67 -19.26
CA THR A 208 -11.49 -13.71 -18.30
C THR A 208 -10.27 -14.07 -17.45
N TYR A 209 -10.40 -14.07 -16.12
CA TYR A 209 -9.34 -14.51 -15.21
C TYR A 209 -9.11 -16.01 -15.38
N VAL A 210 -7.84 -16.41 -15.50
CA VAL A 210 -7.42 -17.82 -15.50
C VAL A 210 -6.46 -17.98 -14.31
N PRO A 211 -6.90 -18.61 -13.21
CA PRO A 211 -6.00 -18.86 -12.08
C PRO A 211 -4.83 -19.74 -12.50
N ALA A 212 -3.65 -19.52 -11.90
CA ALA A 212 -2.49 -20.38 -12.10
C ALA A 212 -2.83 -21.83 -11.73
N PRO A 213 -2.35 -22.83 -12.52
CA PRO A 213 -2.70 -24.22 -12.27
C PRO A 213 -2.18 -24.67 -10.90
N VAL A 214 -3.12 -25.00 -10.01
CA VAL A 214 -2.83 -25.67 -8.74
C VAL A 214 -2.36 -27.08 -9.08
N GLY A 215 -1.16 -27.47 -8.68
CA GLY A 215 -0.64 -28.83 -8.88
C GLY A 215 -1.54 -29.87 -8.22
N ILE A 216 -2.28 -30.63 -9.01
CA ILE A 216 -3.21 -31.66 -8.52
C ILE A 216 -2.42 -32.91 -8.16
N GLY A 217 -2.12 -33.07 -6.87
CA GLY A 217 -1.92 -34.39 -6.27
C GLY A 217 -3.24 -35.15 -6.31
N LYS A 218 -3.24 -36.34 -6.93
CA LYS A 218 -4.42 -37.20 -7.12
C LYS A 218 -5.10 -37.55 -5.79
N PHE A 219 -6.37 -37.19 -5.64
CA PHE A 219 -7.30 -37.82 -4.68
C PHE A 219 -8.56 -38.28 -5.39
N ASN A 220 -8.98 -39.51 -5.07
CA ASN A 220 -10.12 -40.23 -5.65
C ASN A 220 -11.48 -39.65 -5.22
N GLN A 221 -12.49 -39.99 -6.02
CA GLN A 221 -13.89 -39.54 -6.13
C GLN A 221 -14.78 -39.46 -4.85
N PRO A 222 -15.95 -38.77 -4.95
CA PRO A 222 -16.64 -38.12 -3.82
C PRO A 222 -17.83 -38.89 -3.22
N GLN A 223 -18.12 -38.62 -1.94
CA GLN A 223 -19.38 -38.96 -1.27
C GLN A 223 -20.28 -37.71 -1.19
N THR A 224 -21.56 -37.88 -1.51
CA THR A 224 -22.62 -36.86 -1.52
C THR A 224 -23.13 -36.50 -0.13
N LEU A 225 -23.37 -35.21 0.15
CA LEU A 225 -24.12 -34.72 1.32
C LEU A 225 -25.28 -33.77 0.91
N PRO A 226 -26.38 -33.69 1.69
CA PRO A 226 -27.66 -33.13 1.24
C PRO A 226 -27.75 -31.60 1.35
N GLN A 227 -28.57 -31.00 0.48
CA GLN A 227 -28.85 -29.57 0.39
C GLN A 227 -29.68 -29.04 1.56
N ILE A 228 -29.26 -27.91 2.16
CA ILE A 228 -30.04 -27.14 3.14
C ILE A 228 -30.51 -25.84 2.47
N VAL A 229 -31.82 -25.55 2.57
CA VAL A 229 -32.50 -24.37 2.02
C VAL A 229 -32.35 -23.16 2.97
N PRO A 230 -32.06 -21.93 2.49
CA PRO A 230 -31.91 -20.76 3.36
C PRO A 230 -33.26 -20.13 3.76
N GLN A 231 -33.40 -19.82 5.06
CA GLN A 231 -34.54 -19.08 5.63
C GLN A 231 -34.39 -17.54 5.46
N LYS A 232 -35.54 -16.86 5.31
CA LYS A 232 -35.71 -15.41 5.08
C LYS A 232 -35.32 -14.55 6.29
N ALA A 233 -34.67 -13.42 6.05
CA ALA A 233 -34.34 -12.41 7.08
C ALA A 233 -35.58 -11.57 7.49
N PRO A 234 -35.70 -11.13 8.77
CA PRO A 234 -36.79 -10.27 9.22
C PRO A 234 -36.61 -8.82 8.77
N LYS A 235 -37.73 -8.18 8.41
CA LYS A 235 -37.84 -6.75 8.14
C LYS A 235 -38.01 -6.02 9.48
N ASP A 236 -37.13 -5.07 9.78
CA ASP A 236 -37.45 -3.77 10.40
C ASP A 236 -36.20 -3.10 10.99
N LEU A 237 -35.50 -2.30 10.18
CA LEU A 237 -34.58 -1.25 10.65
C LEU A 237 -34.65 -0.10 9.63
N ARG A 238 -35.18 1.06 10.05
CA ARG A 238 -35.16 2.31 9.27
C ARG A 238 -34.17 3.28 9.95
N ILE A 239 -33.30 3.90 9.16
CA ILE A 239 -32.33 4.90 9.61
C ILE A 239 -32.86 6.29 9.20
N ASN A 240 -32.85 7.24 10.14
CA ASN A 240 -33.29 8.62 9.95
C ASN A 240 -32.28 9.44 9.14
N THR A 241 -32.75 10.19 8.16
CA THR A 241 -31.95 10.97 7.20
C THR A 241 -32.12 12.48 7.40
N GLU A 242 -31.69 13.01 8.55
CA GLU A 242 -31.57 14.47 8.72
C GLU A 242 -30.19 14.81 9.27
N PHE A 243 -29.25 15.10 8.37
CA PHE A 243 -28.05 15.86 8.70
C PHE A 243 -27.64 16.73 7.50
N ASN A 244 -27.45 18.01 7.78
CA ASN A 244 -27.22 19.09 6.82
C ASN A 244 -25.71 19.44 6.83
N PRO A 245 -24.96 19.40 5.72
CA PRO A 245 -23.56 19.76 5.74
C PRO A 245 -23.39 21.22 5.34
N SER A 246 -22.81 22.01 6.24
CA SER A 246 -22.03 23.19 5.88
C SER A 246 -20.57 22.87 6.20
N MET A 247 -19.75 22.55 5.20
CA MET A 247 -18.30 22.52 5.35
C MET A 247 -17.64 23.08 4.09
N GLU A 248 -16.76 24.04 4.36
CA GLU A 248 -15.87 24.72 3.44
C GLU A 248 -14.87 23.73 2.82
N ASP A 249 -14.42 24.08 1.61
CA ASP A 249 -13.46 23.34 0.80
C ASP A 249 -12.11 23.21 1.51
N ASP A 250 -11.71 21.98 1.83
CA ASP A 250 -10.31 21.62 2.10
C ASP A 250 -9.92 20.37 1.31
N GLU A 251 -8.72 20.44 0.78
CA GLU A 251 -8.12 19.73 -0.34
C GLU A 251 -8.02 18.19 -0.17
N LEU A 252 -8.73 17.44 -1.00
CA LEU A 252 -8.77 15.96 -1.03
C LEU A 252 -7.51 15.38 -1.70
N THR A 253 -6.46 15.12 -0.91
CA THR A 253 -5.37 14.22 -1.30
C THR A 253 -5.53 12.86 -0.59
N PRO A 254 -5.52 11.71 -1.30
CA PRO A 254 -5.67 10.39 -0.69
C PRO A 254 -4.45 10.01 0.17
N ASP A 255 -4.66 9.81 1.48
CA ASP A 255 -3.61 9.48 2.43
C ASP A 255 -3.24 7.97 2.36
N SER A 256 -2.02 7.65 1.93
CA SER A 256 -1.38 6.34 2.01
C SER A 256 -0.37 6.36 3.16
N MET A 257 0.04 5.20 3.74
CA MET A 257 1.16 5.14 4.70
C MET A 257 2.42 5.89 4.22
N SER A 258 2.57 6.07 2.90
CA SER A 258 3.60 6.90 2.26
C SER A 258 3.40 8.42 2.36
N SER A 259 2.18 8.97 2.32
CA SER A 259 1.92 10.42 2.35
C SER A 259 2.04 11.01 3.76
N ARG A 260 1.97 10.17 4.79
CA ARG A 260 2.20 10.57 6.19
C ARG A 260 3.65 10.94 6.50
N MET A 261 4.54 11.06 5.51
CA MET A 261 5.96 11.38 5.68
C MET A 261 6.30 12.87 5.38
N VAL A 262 5.32 13.72 5.08
CA VAL A 262 5.60 15.09 4.58
C VAL A 262 5.64 16.18 5.68
N ASP A 263 4.94 16.02 6.81
CA ASP A 263 4.84 17.12 7.82
C ASP A 263 6.10 17.34 8.68
N SER A 264 7.15 16.52 8.55
CA SER A 264 8.33 16.62 9.43
C SER A 264 9.56 17.28 8.80
N ALA A 265 9.53 17.61 7.50
CA ALA A 265 10.71 18.19 6.84
C ALA A 265 10.95 19.68 7.19
N ILE A 266 9.94 20.37 7.72
CA ILE A 266 10.02 21.83 7.94
C ILE A 266 10.35 22.18 9.41
N ASP A 267 9.90 21.40 10.39
CA ASP A 267 10.14 21.71 11.81
C ASP A 267 11.48 21.17 12.36
N GLY A 268 12.09 20.20 11.68
CA GLY A 268 13.31 19.53 12.13
C GLY A 268 14.62 20.27 11.81
N LEU A 269 14.65 21.10 10.76
CA LEU A 269 15.86 21.82 10.36
C LEU A 269 16.03 23.18 11.06
N ASP A 270 14.95 23.81 11.50
CA ASP A 270 15.01 25.18 12.04
C ASP A 270 15.46 25.22 13.52
N SER A 271 15.39 24.09 14.21
CA SER A 271 15.83 23.94 15.60
C SER A 271 17.31 23.51 15.74
N THR A 272 17.92 22.94 14.70
CA THR A 272 19.31 22.45 14.72
C THR A 272 20.33 23.41 14.11
N LEU A 273 19.91 24.51 13.50
CA LEU A 273 20.81 25.56 12.95
C LEU A 273 20.91 26.83 13.80
N LYS A 274 20.30 26.87 15.00
CA LYS A 274 20.35 28.02 15.92
C LYS A 274 21.34 27.90 17.09
N GLY A 275 22.11 26.83 17.18
CA GLY A 275 23.22 26.68 18.13
C GLY A 275 24.48 26.28 17.38
N ASP A 276 25.56 27.04 17.55
CA ASP A 276 26.93 26.72 17.15
C ASP A 276 27.40 27.11 15.73
N LEU A 277 27.17 28.37 15.33
CA LEU A 277 28.04 29.03 14.35
C LEU A 277 28.46 30.42 14.85
N PHE A 278 29.53 30.46 15.65
CA PHE A 278 30.34 31.67 15.82
C PHE A 278 31.03 31.96 14.48
N PHE A 279 30.56 32.98 13.76
CA PHE A 279 31.29 33.57 12.63
C PHE A 279 32.45 34.42 13.19
N ASP A 280 33.67 33.89 13.16
CA ASP A 280 34.88 34.70 13.30
C ASP A 280 35.20 35.31 11.93
N HIS A 281 35.15 36.64 11.84
CA HIS A 281 35.39 37.37 10.58
C HIS A 281 36.84 37.20 10.13
N MET A 282 37.06 36.55 8.98
CA MET A 282 38.36 36.56 8.27
C MET A 282 38.67 37.96 7.71
N GLY A 283 39.09 38.89 8.57
CA GLY A 283 39.47 40.24 8.16
C GLY A 283 40.53 40.94 9.03
N SER A 284 40.92 40.39 10.17
CA SER A 284 41.79 41.10 11.12
C SER A 284 43.03 40.31 11.53
N ARG A 285 43.90 39.98 10.57
CA ARG A 285 45.33 39.69 10.83
C ARG A 285 46.18 40.20 9.67
N VAL A 286 46.30 41.52 9.57
CA VAL A 286 47.45 42.16 8.90
C VAL A 286 48.34 42.70 10.01
N VAL A 287 49.52 42.11 10.12
CA VAL A 287 50.60 42.55 11.02
C VAL A 287 51.38 43.65 10.31
N SER A 288 51.60 44.78 10.97
CA SER A 288 52.63 45.74 10.57
C SER A 288 53.16 46.50 11.79
N HIS A 289 54.47 46.28 12.02
CA HIS A 289 55.46 46.97 12.86
C HIS A 289 55.31 46.99 14.38
#